data_AF-I6DIC1-F1
#
_entry.id   AF-I6DIC1-F1
#
_cell.length_a   1.000
_cell.length_b   1.000
_cell.length_c   1.000
_cell.angle_alpha   90.00
_cell.angle_beta   90.00
_cell.angle_gamma   90.00
#
_symmetry.space_group_name_H-M   'P 1'
#
loop_
_entity.id
_entity.type
_entity.pdbx_description
1 polymer ?
#
loop_
_entity_poly.entity_id
_entity_poly.type
_entity_poly.pdbx_seq_one_letter_code
_entity_poly.pdbx_strand_id
1 'polypeptide(L)'
;MSRIEAVFFDCDGTLVDSEVICSRAYVTMFQEFGITLDPEEVFKRFKGVKLYEIIDIVSLEHGVTLAKTEAEHVYRAEVARLFDSELEAIEGAGALLSAITAPMCV
;
A
#
# COMPACT_ATOMS: atom_id res chain seq x y z
N MET A 1 16.28 -23.61 26.11
CA MET A 1 15.52 -22.96 25.01
C MET A 1 15.55 -21.46 25.27
N SER A 2 15.93 -20.64 24.29
CA SER A 2 15.84 -19.19 24.44
C SER A 2 14.38 -18.76 24.49
N ARG A 3 14.07 -17.82 25.38
CA ARG A 3 12.75 -17.20 25.47
C ARG A 3 12.76 -15.96 24.56
N ILE A 4 11.68 -15.73 23.82
CA ILE A 4 11.53 -14.47 23.07
C ILE A 4 11.36 -13.33 24.07
N GLU A 5 12.23 -12.32 23.96
CA GLU A 5 12.26 -11.17 24.88
C GLU A 5 11.44 -9.97 24.39
N ALA A 6 11.19 -9.86 23.07
CA ALA A 6 10.36 -8.83 22.48
C ALA A 6 9.85 -9.24 21.08
N VAL A 7 8.78 -8.58 20.62
CA VAL A 7 8.24 -8.70 19.25
C VAL A 7 8.17 -7.31 18.61
N PHE A 8 8.69 -7.18 17.39
CA PHE A 8 8.60 -5.96 16.59
C PHE A 8 7.63 -6.22 15.45
N PHE A 9 6.62 -5.36 15.33
CA PHE A 9 5.63 -5.42 14.27
C PHE A 9 5.94 -4.37 13.23
N ASP A 10 5.85 -4.75 11.96
CA ASP A 10 5.56 -3.77 10.93
C ASP A 10 4.09 -3.33 11.07
N CYS A 11 3.76 -2.14 10.58
CA CYS A 11 2.40 -1.59 10.64
C CYS A 11 1.67 -1.87 9.32
N ASP A 12 2.22 -1.38 8.22
CA ASP A 12 1.60 -1.40 6.90
C ASP A 12 1.58 -2.83 6.33
N GLY A 13 0.41 -3.29 5.90
CA GLY A 13 0.24 -4.66 5.40
C GLY A 13 0.42 -5.76 6.46
N THR A 14 0.59 -5.40 7.74
CA THR A 14 0.78 -6.34 8.86
C THR A 14 -0.27 -6.16 9.96
N LEU A 15 -0.45 -4.93 10.44
CA LEU A 15 -1.48 -4.59 11.43
C LEU A 15 -2.69 -3.91 10.81
N VAL A 16 -2.50 -3.19 9.71
CA VAL A 16 -3.55 -2.48 8.96
C VAL A 16 -3.49 -2.84 7.48
N ASP A 17 -4.65 -2.90 6.82
CA ASP A 17 -4.77 -3.32 5.41
C ASP A 17 -4.50 -2.15 4.45
N SER A 18 -3.27 -1.63 4.49
CA SER A 18 -2.87 -0.47 3.68
C SER A 18 -2.47 -0.81 2.24
N GLU A 19 -2.15 -2.06 1.93
CA GLU A 19 -1.69 -2.45 0.58
C GLU A 19 -2.82 -2.45 -0.46
N VAL A 20 -4.02 -2.87 -0.06
CA VAL A 20 -5.22 -2.83 -0.91
C VAL A 20 -5.55 -1.37 -1.24
N ILE A 21 -5.46 -0.50 -0.25
CA ILE A 21 -5.69 0.95 -0.43
C ILE A 21 -4.66 1.56 -1.37
N CYS A 22 -3.36 1.29 -1.16
CA CYS A 22 -2.30 1.76 -2.06
C CYS A 22 -2.53 1.29 -3.50
N SER A 23 -2.94 0.03 -3.68
CA SER A 23 -3.22 -0.55 -5.00
C SER A 23 -4.39 0.15 -5.71
N ARG A 24 -5.46 0.46 -4.98
CA ARG A 24 -6.59 1.25 -5.50
C ARG A 24 -6.17 2.68 -5.84
N ALA A 25 -5.33 3.30 -5.02
CA ALA A 25 -4.82 4.63 -5.30
C ALA A 25 -3.99 4.69 -6.59
N TYR A 26 -3.24 3.63 -6.94
CA TYR A 26 -2.59 3.57 -8.25
C TYR A 26 -3.60 3.57 -9.39
N VAL A 27 -4.67 2.77 -9.31
CA VAL A 27 -5.70 2.71 -10.35
C VAL A 27 -6.33 4.09 -10.54
N THR A 28 -6.73 4.77 -9.46
CA THR A 28 -7.28 6.13 -9.53
C THR A 28 -6.26 7.11 -10.10
N MET A 29 -5.01 7.08 -9.64
CA MET A 29 -3.95 7.96 -10.14
C MET A 29 -3.76 7.79 -11.65
N PHE A 30 -3.64 6.55 -12.15
CA PHE A 30 -3.44 6.30 -13.57
C PHE A 30 -4.66 6.67 -14.43
N GLN A 31 -5.87 6.55 -13.89
CA GLN A 31 -7.10 6.98 -14.57
C GLN A 31 -7.10 8.49 -14.87
N GLU A 32 -6.57 9.33 -13.98
CA GLU A 32 -6.41 10.78 -14.22
C GLU A 32 -5.50 11.08 -15.42
N PHE A 33 -4.56 10.17 -15.73
CA PHE A 33 -3.69 10.26 -16.91
C PHE A 33 -4.24 9.49 -18.13
N GLY A 34 -5.51 9.07 -18.08
CA GLY A 34 -6.17 8.33 -19.17
C GLY A 34 -5.76 6.86 -19.29
N ILE A 35 -5.12 6.29 -18.26
CA ILE A 35 -4.69 4.89 -18.23
C ILE A 35 -5.63 4.10 -17.32
N THR A 36 -6.31 3.11 -17.90
CA THR A 36 -7.16 2.19 -17.12
C THR A 36 -6.39 0.92 -16.80
N LEU A 37 -6.22 0.63 -15.51
CA LEU A 37 -5.59 -0.58 -15.01
C LEU A 37 -6.61 -1.47 -14.31
N ASP A 38 -6.40 -2.79 -14.36
CA ASP A 38 -7.16 -3.76 -13.59
C ASP A 38 -6.67 -3.74 -12.12
N PRO A 39 -7.52 -3.45 -11.13
CA PRO A 39 -7.15 -3.43 -9.72
C PRO A 39 -6.53 -4.74 -9.21
N GLU A 40 -6.99 -5.90 -9.68
CA GLU A 40 -6.46 -7.19 -9.24
C GLU A 40 -5.03 -7.39 -9.76
N GLU A 41 -4.78 -7.00 -11.00
CA GLU A 41 -3.45 -7.10 -11.60
C GLU A 41 -2.49 -6.07 -11.01
N VAL A 42 -2.96 -4.85 -10.71
CA VAL A 42 -2.16 -3.84 -9.99
C VAL A 42 -1.72 -4.37 -8.64
N PHE A 43 -2.65 -4.95 -7.86
CA PHE A 43 -2.33 -5.53 -6.56
C PHE A 43 -1.29 -6.66 -6.67
N LYS A 44 -1.48 -7.60 -7.60
CA LYS A 44 -0.55 -8.72 -7.79
C LYS A 44 0.84 -8.28 -8.28
N ARG A 45 0.88 -7.33 -9.21
CA ARG A 45 2.13 -6.92 -9.90
C ARG A 45 2.95 -5.93 -9.10
N PHE A 46 2.29 -5.01 -8.38
CA PHE A 46 2.95 -3.83 -7.82
C PHE A 46 2.98 -3.80 -6.30
N LYS A 47 2.45 -4.83 -5.63
CA LYS A 47 2.66 -5.02 -4.18
C LYS A 47 4.16 -5.03 -3.85
N GLY A 48 4.57 -4.11 -2.97
CA GLY A 48 5.96 -3.94 -2.54
C GLY A 48 6.89 -3.25 -3.55
N VAL A 49 6.37 -2.79 -4.69
CA VAL A 49 7.15 -2.07 -5.71
C VAL A 49 7.13 -0.58 -5.41
N LYS A 50 8.23 0.12 -5.72
CA LYS A 50 8.32 1.57 -5.47
C LYS A 50 7.43 2.34 -6.44
N LEU A 51 6.70 3.35 -5.95
CA LEU A 51 5.84 4.24 -6.75
C LEU A 51 6.48 4.70 -8.07
N TYR A 52 7.71 5.21 -8.03
CA TYR A 52 8.38 5.70 -9.24
C TYR A 52 8.70 4.60 -10.25
N GLU A 53 8.98 3.38 -9.78
CA GLU A 53 9.20 2.22 -10.66
C GLU A 53 7.88 1.79 -11.30
N ILE A 54 6.77 1.82 -10.55
CA ILE A 54 5.43 1.54 -11.09
C ILE A 54 5.08 2.58 -12.18
N ILE A 55 5.32 3.87 -11.91
CA ILE A 55 5.11 4.93 -12.90
C ILE A 55 5.96 4.68 -14.15
N ASP A 56 7.22 4.29 -14.00
CA ASP A 56 8.09 3.97 -15.14
C ASP A 56 7.58 2.79 -15.96
N ILE A 57 7.21 1.69 -15.30
CA ILE A 57 6.68 0.47 -15.95
C ILE A 57 5.41 0.80 -16.74
N VAL A 58 4.44 1.44 -16.10
CA VAL A 58 3.14 1.73 -16.74
C VAL A 58 3.31 2.79 -17.84
N SER A 59 4.16 3.79 -17.64
CA SER A 59 4.47 4.80 -18.68
C SER A 59 5.03 4.12 -19.94
N LEU A 60 5.98 3.20 -19.77
CA LEU A 60 6.58 2.44 -20.86
C LEU A 60 5.55 1.54 -21.57
N GLU A 61 4.72 0.81 -20.81
CA GLU A 61 3.70 -0.10 -21.35
C GLU A 61 2.64 0.63 -22.18
N HIS A 62 2.30 1.86 -21.79
CA HIS A 62 1.29 2.67 -22.46
C HIS A 62 1.88 3.67 -23.48
N GLY A 63 3.21 3.70 -23.65
CA GLY A 63 3.88 4.60 -24.60
C GLY A 63 3.71 6.08 -24.26
N VAL A 64 3.55 6.41 -22.98
CA VAL A 64 3.40 7.79 -22.49
C VAL A 64 4.59 8.19 -21.61
N THR A 65 4.74 9.49 -21.38
CA THR A 65 5.72 10.01 -20.41
C THR A 65 4.95 10.76 -19.33
N LEU A 66 4.74 10.12 -18.18
CA LEU A 66 4.08 10.75 -17.04
C LEU A 66 5.05 11.64 -16.27
N ALA A 67 4.59 12.83 -15.88
CA ALA A 67 5.31 13.68 -14.95
C ALA A 67 5.28 13.03 -13.56
N LYS A 68 6.37 12.36 -13.16
CA LYS A 68 6.43 11.58 -11.90
C LYS A 68 5.99 12.36 -10.67
N THR A 69 6.36 13.64 -10.59
CA THR A 69 6.02 14.52 -9.47
C THR A 69 4.52 14.81 -9.40
N GLU A 70 3.85 14.93 -10.55
CA GLU A 70 2.41 15.15 -10.63
C GLU A 70 1.66 13.85 -10.29
N ALA A 71 2.08 12.74 -10.88
CA ALA A 71 1.53 11.42 -10.57
C ALA A 71 1.67 11.08 -9.08
N GLU A 72 2.84 11.35 -8.48
CA GLU A 72 3.05 11.19 -7.05
C GLU A 72 2.10 12.06 -6.22
N HIS A 73 1.89 13.32 -6.61
CA HIS A 73 0.99 14.21 -5.89
C HIS A 73 -0.43 13.66 -5.88
N VAL A 74 -0.93 13.22 -7.04
CA VAL A 74 -2.26 12.60 -7.19
C VAL A 74 -2.36 11.33 -6.35
N TYR A 75 -1.36 10.44 -6.44
CA TYR A 75 -1.31 9.22 -5.65
C TYR A 75 -1.37 9.49 -4.15
N ARG A 76 -0.54 10.41 -3.64
CA ARG A 76 -0.48 10.72 -2.21
C ARG A 76 -1.79 11.33 -1.70
N ALA A 77 -2.43 12.19 -2.49
CA ALA A 77 -3.72 12.75 -2.15
C ALA A 77 -4.79 11.66 -2.04
N GLU A 78 -4.81 10.72 -3.00
CA GLU A 78 -5.79 9.63 -2.98
C GLU A 78 -5.52 8.62 -1.86
N VAL A 79 -4.25 8.27 -1.60
CA VAL A 79 -3.88 7.44 -0.44
C VAL A 79 -4.36 8.09 0.86
N ALA A 80 -4.10 9.38 1.07
CA ALA A 80 -4.55 10.06 2.28
C ALA A 80 -6.08 10.02 2.44
N ARG A 81 -6.81 10.29 1.34
CA ARG A 81 -8.28 10.24 1.34
C ARG A 81 -8.81 8.84 1.68
N LEU A 82 -8.24 7.80 1.09
CA LEU A 82 -8.65 6.41 1.31
C LEU A 82 -8.23 5.94 2.71
N PHE A 83 -7.07 6.36 3.23
CA PHE A 83 -6.64 6.03 4.58
C PHE A 83 -7.61 6.61 5.62
N ASP A 84 -8.00 7.87 5.46
CA ASP A 84 -8.92 8.54 6.38
C ASP A 84 -10.33 7.91 6.40
N SER A 85 -10.74 7.25 5.32
CA SER A 85 -12.10 6.74 5.16
C SER A 85 -12.25 5.23 5.23
N GLU A 86 -11.20 4.47 4.91
CA GLU A 86 -11.29 3.02 4.65
C GLU A 86 -10.15 2.21 5.28
N LEU A 87 -9.19 2.82 5.99
CA LEU A 87 -8.12 2.06 6.64
C LEU A 87 -8.66 1.25 7.82
N GLU A 88 -8.58 -0.07 7.69
CA GLU A 88 -9.02 -1.01 8.71
C GLU A 88 -7.87 -1.85 9.24
N ALA A 89 -8.02 -2.32 10.48
CA ALA A 89 -7.11 -3.29 11.06
C ALA A 89 -7.25 -4.64 10.33
N ILE A 90 -6.13 -5.32 10.09
CA ILE A 90 -6.14 -6.67 9.52
C ILE A 90 -6.88 -7.61 10.47
N GLU A 91 -7.70 -8.50 9.90
CA GLU A 91 -8.45 -9.48 10.67
C GLU A 91 -7.52 -10.29 11.58
N GLY A 92 -7.85 -10.32 12.88
CA GLY A 92 -7.06 -11.03 13.89
C GLY A 92 -5.86 -10.25 14.43
N ALA A 93 -5.45 -9.13 13.84
CA ALA A 93 -4.33 -8.32 14.34
C ALA A 93 -4.56 -7.87 15.80
N GLY A 94 -5.75 -7.33 16.10
CA GLY A 94 -6.10 -6.92 17.47
C GLY A 94 -6.12 -8.10 18.47
N ALA A 95 -6.58 -9.28 18.03
CA ALA A 95 -6.60 -10.48 18.86
C ALA A 95 -5.18 -11.00 19.15
N LEU A 96 -4.31 -10.99 18.14
CA LEU A 96 -2.90 -11.35 18.26
C LEU A 96 -2.17 -10.44 19.25
N LEU A 97 -2.29 -9.11 19.06
CA LEU A 97 -1.66 -8.13 19.94
C LEU A 97 -2.13 -8.29 21.40
N SER A 98 -3.41 -8.61 21.60
CA SER A 98 -3.97 -8.86 22.93
C SER A 98 -3.44 -10.14 23.59
N ALA A 99 -2.99 -11.13 22.79
CA ALA A 99 -2.50 -12.42 23.28
C ALA A 99 -1.01 -12.41 23.61
N ILE A 100 -0.23 -11.45 23.10
CA ILE A 100 1.22 -11.37 23.31
C ILE A 100 1.52 -10.73 24.66
N THR A 101 2.28 -11.45 25.49
CA THR A 101 2.70 -10.98 26.83
C THR A 101 4.14 -10.44 26.86
N ALA A 102 4.89 -10.62 25.78
CA ALA A 102 6.23 -10.04 25.66
C ALA A 102 6.12 -8.54 25.31
N PRO A 103 7.14 -7.72 25.64
CA PRO A 103 7.26 -6.36 25.13
C PRO A 103 7.04 -6.30 23.61
N MET A 104 6.27 -5.31 23.17
CA MET A 104 5.96 -5.07 21.75
C MET A 104 6.36 -3.65 21.35
N CYS A 105 6.78 -3.52 20.09
CA CYS A 105 6.97 -2.23 19.42
C CYS A 105 6.35 -2.31 18.03
N VAL A 106 5.82 -1.18 17.57
CA VAL A 106 5.46 -0.93 16.17
C VAL A 106 6.40 0.14 15.66
#